data_AF-A0AAV5MC15-F1
#
_entry.id   AF-A0AAV5MC15-F1
#
_cell.length_a   1.000
_cell.length_b   1.000
_cell.length_c   1.000
_cell.angle_alpha   90.00
_cell.angle_beta   90.00
_cell.angle_gamma   90.00
#
_symmetry.space_group_name_H-M   'P 1'
#
loop_
_entity.id
_entity.type
_entity.pdbx_description
1 polymer ?
#
loop_
_entity_poly.entity_id
_entity_poly.type
_entity_poly.pdbx_seq_one_letter_code
_entity_poly.pdbx_strand_id
1 'polypeptide(L)' 'MEYKAFLASVDSYMNLQLGNTEEYIDGQFTGNLGEILIRCNNVLYLRGVLEDGEVEDAD' A
#
# COMPACT_ATOMS: atom_id res chain seq x y z
N MET A 1 -1.86 -5.99 10.68
CA MET A 1 -0.67 -5.52 9.96
C MET A 1 -1.12 -5.06 8.59
N GLU A 2 -0.74 -3.85 8.22
CA GLU A 2 -1.17 -3.17 7.01
C GLU A 2 0.03 -2.44 6.39
N TYR A 3 0.00 -2.29 5.07
CA TYR A 3 1.04 -1.59 4.31
C TYR A 3 0.41 -0.45 3.54
N LYS A 4 0.95 0.76 3.72
CA LYS A 4 0.59 1.93 2.91
C LYS A 4 1.80 2.28 2.04
N ALA A 5 1.60 2.34 0.73
CA ALA A 5 2.69 2.51 -0.23
C ALA A 5 2.18 2.97 -1.59
N PHE A 6 3.12 3.32 -2.47
CA PHE A 6 2.85 3.45 -3.90
C PHE A 6 2.91 2.08 -4.57
N LEU A 7 1.84 1.70 -5.25
CA LEU A 7 1.78 0.45 -6.01
C LEU A 7 2.56 0.61 -7.32
N ALA A 8 3.74 0.01 -7.40
CA ALA A 8 4.61 0.13 -8.57
C ALA A 8 4.24 -0.85 -9.69
N SER A 9 3.96 -2.11 -9.35
CA SER A 9 3.56 -3.13 -10.33
C SER A 9 2.80 -4.29 -9.68
N VAL A 10 2.05 -5.02 -10.49
CA VAL A 10 1.29 -6.22 -10.10
C VAL A 10 1.40 -7.27 -11.19
N ASP A 11 1.40 -8.56 -10.82
CA ASP A 11 1.32 -9.68 -11.76
C ASP A 11 -0.06 -10.36 -11.78
N SER A 12 -0.27 -11.30 -12.71
CA SER A 12 -1.55 -12.04 -12.83
C SER A 12 -1.91 -12.90 -11.63
N TYR A 13 -0.95 -13.16 -10.73
CA TYR A 13 -1.18 -13.89 -9.49
C TYR A 13 -1.48 -12.97 -8.31
N MET A 14 -1.46 -11.65 -8.51
CA MET A 14 -1.59 -10.60 -7.49
C MET A 14 -0.40 -10.56 -6.51
N ASN A 15 0.81 -10.85 -6.98
CA ASN A 15 2.00 -10.39 -6.26
C ASN A 15 2.15 -8.87 -6.49
N LEU A 16 2.47 -8.13 -5.42
CA LEU A 16 2.46 -6.66 -5.42
C LEU A 16 3.87 -6.12 -5.17
N GLN A 17 4.37 -5.29 -6.08
CA GLN A 17 5.58 -4.50 -5.85
C GLN A 17 5.18 -3.13 -5.33
N LEU A 18 5.66 -2.78 -4.14
CA LEU A 18 5.33 -1.55 -3.44
C LEU A 18 6.59 -0.72 -3.22
N GLY A 19 6.50 0.60 -3.46
CA GLY A 19 7.57 1.57 -3.22
C GLY A 19 7.23 2.54 -2.09
N ASN A 20 8.25 3.03 -1.38
CA ASN A 20 8.14 3.90 -0.21
C ASN A 20 7.14 3.37 0.84
N THR A 21 7.21 2.07 1.13
CA THR A 21 6.23 1.37 1.96
C THR A 21 6.38 1.71 3.43
N GLU A 22 5.27 2.06 4.05
CA GLU A 22 5.11 2.24 5.48
C GLU A 22 4.42 1.02 6.09
N GLU A 23 4.93 0.53 7.21
CA GLU A 23 4.33 -0.56 7.96
C GLU A 23 3.47 -0.01 9.11
N TYR A 24 2.28 -0.59 9.23
CA TYR A 24 1.35 -0.32 10.31
C TYR A 24 0.99 -1.63 11.02
N ILE A 25 1.21 -1.70 12.34
CA ILE A 25 0.80 -2.81 13.20
C ILE A 25 -0.23 -2.26 14.18
N ASP A 26 -1.39 -2.91 14.27
CA ASP A 26 -2.52 -2.47 15.10
C ASP A 26 -2.90 -0.98 14.90
N GLY A 27 -2.81 -0.52 13.64
CA GLY A 27 -3.10 0.86 13.24
C GLY A 27 -2.02 1.88 13.60
N GLN A 28 -0.91 1.46 14.21
CA GLN A 28 0.21 2.33 14.57
C GLN A 28 1.35 2.20 13.56
N PHE A 29 1.91 3.34 13.16
CA PHE A 29 3.10 3.39 12.33
C PHE A 29 4.29 2.75 13.07
N THR A 30 4.90 1.74 12.46
CA THR A 30 6.05 1.03 13.04
C THR A 30 7.35 1.39 12.35
N GLY A 31 7.32 1.72 11.06
CA GLY A 31 8.51 2.12 10.33
C GLY A 31 8.32 2.19 8.82
N ASN A 32 9.39 2.62 8.14
CA ASN A 32 9.47 2.63 6.68
C ASN A 32 10.31 1.43 6.20
N LEU A 33 9.76 0.67 5.26
CA LEU A 33 10.37 -0.52 4.68
C LEU A 33 10.98 -0.26 3.29
N GLY A 34 10.69 0.90 2.68
CA GLY A 34 11.15 1.22 1.33
C GLY A 34 10.46 0.38 0.26
N GLU A 35 11.24 -0.30 -0.58
CA GLU A 35 10.74 -1.14 -1.66
C GLU A 35 10.55 -2.59 -1.20
N ILE A 36 9.33 -3.11 -1.35
CA ILE A 36 8.98 -4.48 -0.93
C ILE A 36 8.17 -5.22 -2.00
N LEU A 37 8.20 -6.55 -1.93
CA LEU A 37 7.33 -7.45 -2.69
C LEU A 37 6.40 -8.20 -1.73
N ILE A 38 5.09 -8.03 -1.89
CA ILE A 38 4.09 -8.81 -1.15
C ILE A 38 3.63 -9.98 -2.03
N ARG A 39 3.73 -11.19 -1.48
CA ARG A 39 3.22 -12.39 -2.13
C ARG A 39 1.69 -12.45 -2.05
N CYS A 40 1.06 -12.86 -3.14
CA CYS A 40 -0.39 -12.88 -3.29
C CYS A 40 -1.16 -13.59 -2.18
N ASN A 41 -0.63 -14.70 -1.65
CA ASN A 41 -1.31 -15.50 -0.63
C ASN A 41 -1.39 -14.81 0.75
N ASN A 42 -0.73 -13.67 0.94
CA ASN A 42 -0.82 -12.87 2.17
C ASN A 42 -1.74 -11.64 2.01
N VAL A 43 -2.33 -11.43 0.83
CA VAL A 43 -3.19 -10.28 0.55
C VAL A 43 -4.63 -10.62 0.91
N LEU A 44 -5.20 -9.89 1.87
CA LEU A 44 -6.63 -10.00 2.21
C LEU A 44 -7.49 -9.06 1.34
N TYR A 45 -7.09 -7.80 1.23
CA TYR A 45 -7.73 -6.80 0.37
C TYR A 45 -6.71 -5.72 -0.03
N LEU A 46 -7.04 -4.98 -1.09
CA LEU A 46 -6.29 -3.80 -1.53
C LEU A 46 -7.29 -2.66 -1.76
N ARG A 47 -6.94 -1.46 -1.33
CA ARG A 47 -7.76 -0.25 -1.52
C ARG A 47 -6.89 0.92 -1.96
N GLY A 48 -7.47 1.78 -2.81
CA GLY A 48 -6.89 3.09 -3.08
C GLY A 48 -7.00 4.00 -1.86
N VAL A 49 -6.04 4.91 -1.73
CA VAL A 49 -6.10 6.04 -0.79
C VAL A 49 -6.15 7.29 -1.65
N LEU A 50 -7.07 8.21 -1.36
CA LEU A 50 -7.08 9.51 -2.02
C LEU A 50 -5.85 10.29 -1.58
N GLU A 51 -5.12 10.87 -2.52
CA GLU A 51 -4.06 11.83 -2.16
C GLU A 51 -4.73 13.10 -1.62
N ASP A 52 -4.12 13.72 -0.62
CA ASP A 52 -4.68 14.90 0.08
C ASP A 52 -4.99 16.09 -0.87
N GLY A 53 -4.52 16.05 -2.12
CA GLY A 53 -4.80 17.06 -3.17
C GLY A 53 -6.00 16.76 -4.09
N GLU A 54 -6.57 15.56 -4.10
CA GLU A 54 -7.74 15.24 -4.96
C GLU A 54 -9.09 15.57 -4.30
N VAL A 55 -9.07 15.98 -3.03
CA VAL A 55 -10.29 16.33 -2.27
C VAL A 55 -10.77 17.76 -2.59
N GLU A 56 -9.92 18.61 -3.17
CA GLU A 56 -10.28 20.01 -3.51
C GLU A 56 -11.12 20.16 -4.78
N ASP A 57 -11.14 19.17 -5.68
CA ASP A 57 -11.84 19.26 -6.98
C ASP A 57 -13.25 18.60 -7.00
N ALA A 58 -13.77 18.21 -5.83
CA ALA A 58 -15.02 17.46 -5.71
C ALA A 58 -16.22 18.23 -5.11
N ASP A 59 -16.11 19.55 -4.91
CA ASP A 59 -17.19 20.44 -4.45
C ASP A 59 -17.74 21.39 -5.55
#